data_AF-A0A9D1EXW0-F1
#
_entry.id   AF-A0A9D1EXW0-F1
#
_cell.length_a   1.000
_cell.length_b   1.000
_cell.length_c   1.000
_cell.angle_alpha   90.00
_cell.angle_beta   90.00
_cell.angle_gamma   90.00
#
_symmetry.space_group_name_H-M   'P 1'
#
loop_
_entity.id
_entity.type
_entity.pdbx_description
1 polymer ?
#
loop_
_entity_poly.entity_id
_entity_poly.type
_entity_poly.pdbx_seq_one_letter_code
_entity_poly.pdbx_strand_id
1 'polypeptide(L)'
;MSDNCKSINRVFSRKVIEDLISKGNSPIFDSVVTRYINDPESKTYGEIISEIYSYLGQSNRNEYYYMNTLLNKLLVGIHNVNTTTALSQVRIGNHIADFVMINGEGRVYEIKSDLDNFERLNDQLYDYFKAFSKVSVLASEHERDHVERVLDKLGDLGDLVGIYVLSEDDKIFSKVRSREPKEFTELLDHRCIFTLLRKREYENILLSYFGSLPQVAPVFYFKECLRLFSQIPILIAQNLAFQELKKRNKITKTNFESIPNTLKSIVYFAHLANKIPIIENLLQSQYQGG
;
A
#
# COMPACT_ATOMS: atom_id res chain seq x y z
N MET A 1 7.39 -13.50 26.46
CA MET A 1 6.09 -12.83 26.19
C MET A 1 6.16 -11.78 25.07
N SER A 2 7.33 -11.17 24.79
CA SER A 2 7.51 -10.13 23.75
C SER A 2 7.60 -10.63 22.30
N ASP A 3 8.01 -11.89 22.05
CA ASP A 3 8.04 -12.45 20.68
C ASP A 3 6.67 -12.95 20.19
N ASN A 4 5.71 -13.07 21.11
CA ASN A 4 4.42 -13.75 20.88
C ASN A 4 3.39 -12.88 20.15
N CYS A 5 3.41 -11.56 20.37
CA CYS A 5 2.58 -10.60 19.63
C CYS A 5 3.19 -10.31 18.23
N LYS A 6 4.49 -10.55 18.05
CA LYS A 6 5.18 -10.31 16.77
C LYS A 6 4.77 -11.31 15.69
N SER A 7 4.52 -12.58 16.03
CA SER A 7 4.21 -13.62 15.02
C SER A 7 2.86 -13.38 14.34
N ILE A 8 1.81 -13.02 15.09
CA ILE A 8 0.50 -12.75 14.49
C ILE A 8 0.53 -11.49 13.61
N ASN A 9 1.35 -10.50 13.95
CA ASN A 9 1.58 -9.32 13.11
C ASN A 9 2.35 -9.62 11.81
N ARG A 10 2.92 -10.84 11.69
CA ARG A 10 3.72 -11.26 10.54
C ARG A 10 3.09 -12.41 9.75
N VAL A 11 1.94 -12.95 10.19
CA VAL A 11 1.32 -14.12 9.56
C VAL A 11 0.90 -13.86 8.11
N PHE A 12 0.53 -12.62 7.79
CA PHE A 12 0.21 -12.17 6.42
C PHE A 12 1.39 -11.54 5.69
N SER A 13 2.62 -11.72 6.18
CA SER A 13 3.81 -11.22 5.50
C SER A 13 4.09 -11.99 4.21
N ARG A 14 4.73 -11.32 3.26
CA ARG A 14 5.09 -11.90 1.97
C ARG A 14 5.84 -13.22 2.11
N LYS A 15 6.81 -13.27 3.03
CA LYS A 15 7.62 -14.46 3.27
C LYS A 15 6.77 -15.65 3.70
N VAL A 16 5.82 -15.45 4.62
CA VAL A 16 4.95 -16.53 5.10
C VAL A 16 4.07 -17.07 3.98
N ILE A 17 3.42 -16.18 3.22
CA ILE A 17 2.57 -16.60 2.10
C ILE A 17 3.37 -17.28 0.99
N GLU A 18 4.57 -16.79 0.66
CA GLU A 18 5.46 -17.45 -0.30
C GLU A 18 5.93 -18.83 0.19
N ASP A 19 6.24 -18.98 1.49
CA ASP A 19 6.60 -20.28 2.07
C ASP A 19 5.41 -21.25 2.00
N LEU A 20 4.19 -20.82 2.35
CA LEU A 20 2.99 -21.65 2.22
C LEU A 20 2.74 -22.08 0.77
N ILE A 21 2.87 -21.16 -0.20
CA ILE A 21 2.67 -21.48 -1.63
C ILE A 21 3.75 -22.43 -2.17
N SER A 22 5.01 -22.29 -1.72
CA SER A 22 6.14 -23.03 -2.31
C SER A 22 6.48 -24.33 -1.61
N LYS A 23 6.24 -24.42 -0.30
CA LYS A 23 6.62 -25.54 0.57
C LYS A 23 5.42 -26.24 1.19
N GLY A 24 4.25 -25.60 1.22
CA GLY A 24 3.07 -26.10 1.92
C GLY A 24 3.14 -25.92 3.45
N ASN A 25 4.15 -25.24 3.99
CA ASN A 25 4.28 -24.96 5.43
C ASN A 25 4.99 -23.63 5.72
N SER A 26 4.84 -23.12 6.94
CA SER A 26 5.60 -21.96 7.41
C SER A 26 5.65 -21.96 8.94
N PRO A 27 6.84 -22.01 9.58
CA PRO A 27 6.93 -22.05 11.04
C PRO A 27 6.24 -20.89 11.76
N ILE A 28 6.19 -19.71 11.12
CA ILE A 28 5.45 -18.55 11.67
C ILE A 28 3.95 -18.79 11.60
N PHE A 29 3.46 -19.33 10.47
CA PHE A 29 2.05 -19.67 10.32
C PHE A 29 1.66 -20.74 11.33
N ASP A 30 2.41 -21.84 11.42
CA ASP A 30 2.13 -22.97 12.31
C ASP A 30 2.15 -22.55 13.80
N SER A 31 3.08 -21.67 14.17
CA SER A 31 3.11 -21.04 15.50
C SER A 31 1.86 -20.21 15.80
N VAL A 32 1.29 -19.53 14.81
CA VAL A 32 0.06 -18.76 14.96
C VAL A 32 -1.15 -19.69 15.02
N VAL A 33 -1.21 -20.70 14.15
CA VAL A 33 -2.29 -21.70 14.13
C VAL A 33 -2.42 -22.39 15.50
N THR A 34 -1.31 -22.94 16.01
CA THR A 34 -1.25 -23.63 17.31
C THR A 34 -1.79 -22.77 18.46
N ARG A 35 -1.68 -21.45 18.35
CA ARG A 35 -1.99 -20.52 19.44
C ARG A 35 -3.40 -19.93 19.36
N TYR A 36 -3.89 -19.67 18.15
CA TYR A 36 -5.11 -18.90 17.94
C TYR A 36 -6.25 -19.72 17.38
N ILE A 37 -5.99 -20.92 16.85
CA ILE A 37 -6.99 -21.77 16.21
C ILE A 37 -7.27 -22.99 17.08
N ASN A 38 -8.54 -23.18 17.40
CA ASN A 38 -9.03 -24.42 18.02
C ASN A 38 -9.23 -25.49 16.95
N ASP A 39 -8.79 -26.71 17.24
CA ASP A 39 -8.92 -27.90 16.37
C ASP A 39 -8.46 -27.63 14.92
N PRO A 40 -7.19 -27.25 14.70
CA PRO A 40 -6.73 -26.82 13.38
C PRO A 40 -6.68 -27.96 12.35
N GLU A 41 -6.51 -29.21 12.78
CA GLU A 41 -6.40 -30.38 11.89
C GLU A 41 -7.73 -30.73 11.20
N SER A 42 -8.87 -30.30 11.75
CA SER A 42 -10.18 -30.48 11.10
C SER A 42 -10.48 -29.40 10.05
N LYS A 43 -9.61 -28.41 9.89
CA LYS A 43 -9.83 -27.22 9.07
C LYS A 43 -8.93 -27.19 7.85
N THR A 44 -9.40 -26.52 6.82
CA THR A 44 -8.61 -26.14 5.65
C THR A 44 -7.73 -24.93 5.95
N TYR A 45 -6.67 -24.71 5.17
CA TYR A 45 -5.88 -23.48 5.26
C TYR A 45 -6.75 -22.23 5.07
N GLY A 46 -7.78 -22.28 4.22
CA GLY A 46 -8.69 -21.18 3.99
C GLY A 46 -9.52 -20.80 5.21
N GLU A 47 -10.04 -21.77 5.94
CA GLU A 47 -10.78 -21.57 7.20
C GLU A 47 -9.86 -20.98 8.27
N ILE A 48 -8.67 -21.57 8.43
CA ILE A 48 -7.65 -21.08 9.36
C ILE A 48 -7.27 -19.63 9.09
N ILE A 49 -6.94 -19.29 7.83
CA ILE A 49 -6.59 -17.93 7.43
C ILE A 49 -7.75 -16.96 7.72
N SER A 50 -8.98 -17.38 7.48
CA SER A 50 -10.18 -16.57 7.72
C SER A 50 -10.42 -16.32 9.21
N GLU A 51 -10.21 -17.33 10.06
CA GLU A 51 -10.31 -17.20 11.51
C GLU A 51 -9.21 -16.29 12.07
N ILE A 52 -7.96 -16.46 11.63
CA ILE A 52 -6.84 -15.57 12.03
C ILE A 52 -7.14 -14.12 11.61
N TYR A 53 -7.63 -13.90 10.38
CA TYR A 53 -7.99 -12.56 9.92
C TYR A 53 -9.14 -11.95 10.73
N SER A 54 -10.14 -12.76 11.09
CA SER A 54 -11.26 -12.33 11.94
C SER A 54 -10.79 -11.92 13.33
N TYR A 55 -9.84 -12.68 13.92
CA TYR A 55 -9.21 -12.30 15.18
C TYR A 55 -8.48 -10.96 15.10
N LEU A 56 -7.72 -10.72 14.01
CA LEU A 56 -7.08 -9.42 13.77
C LEU A 56 -8.11 -8.28 13.74
N GLY A 57 -9.24 -8.49 13.04
CA GLY A 57 -10.30 -7.48 12.92
C GLY A 57 -10.98 -7.12 14.25
N GLN A 58 -11.07 -8.05 15.18
CA GLN A 58 -11.76 -7.87 16.46
C GLN A 58 -10.88 -7.38 17.60
N SER A 59 -9.58 -7.73 17.61
CA SER A 59 -8.76 -7.53 18.82
C SER A 59 -7.32 -7.13 18.56
N ASN A 60 -6.85 -7.08 17.31
CA ASN A 60 -5.47 -6.73 17.00
C ASN A 60 -5.28 -6.24 15.55
N ARG A 61 -5.94 -5.13 15.18
CA ARG A 61 -5.84 -4.58 13.82
C ARG A 61 -4.44 -4.03 13.57
N ASN A 62 -3.64 -4.79 12.83
CA ASN A 62 -2.28 -4.40 12.46
C ASN A 62 -2.22 -3.74 11.06
N GLU A 63 -1.05 -3.24 10.67
CA GLU A 63 -0.83 -2.58 9.37
C GLU A 63 -1.37 -3.40 8.18
N TYR A 64 -1.20 -4.72 8.20
CA TYR A 64 -1.76 -5.59 7.16
C TYR A 64 -3.28 -5.47 7.06
N TYR A 65 -3.98 -5.52 8.20
CA TYR A 65 -5.43 -5.39 8.24
C TYR A 65 -5.90 -4.05 7.66
N TYR A 66 -5.28 -2.94 8.07
CA TYR A 66 -5.58 -1.61 7.53
C TYR A 66 -5.33 -1.54 6.02
N MET A 67 -4.15 -1.96 5.56
CA MET A 67 -3.78 -1.95 4.15
C MET A 67 -4.69 -2.85 3.31
N ASN A 68 -5.04 -4.03 3.81
CA ASN A 68 -5.91 -4.97 3.14
C ASN A 68 -7.35 -4.44 3.05
N THR A 69 -7.88 -3.90 4.13
CA THR A 69 -9.21 -3.28 4.13
C THR A 69 -9.26 -2.07 3.21
N LEU A 70 -8.26 -1.19 3.24
CA LEU A 70 -8.15 -0.04 2.33
C LEU A 70 -8.13 -0.49 0.86
N LEU A 71 -7.30 -1.47 0.50
CA LEU A 71 -7.23 -1.99 -0.87
C LEU A 71 -8.58 -2.56 -1.33
N ASN A 72 -9.22 -3.38 -0.49
CA ASN A 72 -10.52 -3.97 -0.79
C ASN A 72 -11.58 -2.88 -1.04
N LYS A 73 -11.69 -1.87 -0.16
CA LYS A 73 -12.66 -0.79 -0.34
C LYS A 73 -12.40 0.01 -1.60
N LEU A 74 -11.13 0.35 -1.88
CA LEU A 74 -10.77 1.15 -3.04
C LEU A 74 -10.93 0.39 -4.35
N LEU A 75 -10.42 -0.84 -4.47
CA LEU A 75 -10.35 -1.55 -5.76
C LEU A 75 -11.55 -2.48 -6.05
N VAL A 76 -12.34 -2.84 -5.03
CA VAL A 76 -13.59 -3.59 -5.22
C VAL A 76 -14.80 -2.65 -5.18
N GLY A 77 -14.82 -1.71 -4.24
CA GLY A 77 -16.01 -0.90 -3.95
C GLY A 77 -16.12 0.41 -4.72
N ILE A 78 -14.98 1.09 -4.97
CA ILE A 78 -14.99 2.49 -5.44
C ILE A 78 -14.45 2.62 -6.85
N HIS A 79 -13.28 2.05 -7.13
CA HIS A 79 -12.57 2.20 -8.38
C HIS A 79 -12.52 0.90 -9.16
N ASN A 80 -12.41 1.03 -10.48
CA ASN A 80 -12.20 -0.11 -11.36
C ASN A 80 -10.72 -0.52 -11.31
N VAL A 81 -10.44 -1.76 -10.90
CA VAL A 81 -9.09 -2.32 -10.84
C VAL A 81 -8.39 -2.37 -12.21
N ASN A 82 -9.12 -2.44 -13.32
CA ASN A 82 -8.51 -2.39 -14.66
C ASN A 82 -7.95 -1.00 -15.00
N THR A 83 -8.44 0.05 -14.34
CA THR A 83 -8.03 1.44 -14.60
C THR A 83 -7.28 2.06 -13.43
N THR A 84 -7.04 1.31 -12.35
CA THR A 84 -6.46 1.80 -11.10
C THR A 84 -5.26 0.97 -10.71
N THR A 85 -4.19 1.63 -10.31
CA THR A 85 -3.00 0.97 -9.78
C THR A 85 -2.81 1.38 -8.34
N ALA A 86 -2.73 0.40 -7.44
CA ALA A 86 -2.22 0.61 -6.10
C ALA A 86 -0.74 0.20 -6.03
N LEU A 87 0.02 0.89 -5.20
CA LEU A 87 1.41 0.59 -4.87
C LEU A 87 1.55 0.67 -3.36
N SER A 88 2.30 -0.25 -2.76
CA SER A 88 2.65 -0.21 -1.35
C SER A 88 4.11 0.18 -1.17
N GLN A 89 4.45 0.76 -0.02
CA GLN A 89 5.83 1.02 0.39
C GLN A 89 6.62 1.87 -0.64
N VAL A 90 6.02 2.99 -1.06
CA VAL A 90 6.58 3.89 -2.07
C VAL A 90 7.49 4.91 -1.39
N ARG A 91 8.79 4.87 -1.68
CA ARG A 91 9.75 5.87 -1.15
C ARG A 91 9.55 7.23 -1.82
N ILE A 92 9.39 8.27 -1.01
CA ILE A 92 9.25 9.66 -1.43
C ILE A 92 10.14 10.50 -0.52
N GLY A 93 11.12 11.19 -1.09
CA GLY A 93 12.13 11.88 -0.28
C GLY A 93 12.84 10.92 0.67
N ASN A 94 12.76 11.20 1.97
CA ASN A 94 13.36 10.39 3.03
C ASN A 94 12.38 9.38 3.66
N HIS A 95 11.10 9.43 3.29
CA HIS A 95 10.04 8.64 3.89
C HIS A 95 9.47 7.59 2.94
N ILE A 96 8.67 6.67 3.46
CA ILE A 96 8.01 5.61 2.71
C ILE A 96 6.52 5.74 2.95
N ALA A 97 5.76 6.05 1.89
CA ALA A 97 4.31 6.03 1.94
C ALA A 97 3.81 4.58 1.94
N ASP A 98 2.89 4.28 2.86
CA ASP A 98 2.34 2.93 3.01
C ASP A 98 1.54 2.50 1.79
N PHE A 99 0.68 3.40 1.29
CA PHE A 99 -0.22 3.10 0.18
C PHE A 99 -0.35 4.29 -0.77
N VAL A 100 -0.17 4.02 -2.06
CA VAL A 100 -0.37 4.99 -3.14
C VAL A 100 -1.38 4.43 -4.12
N MET A 101 -2.35 5.24 -4.52
CA MET A 101 -3.31 4.93 -5.57
C MET A 101 -3.12 5.86 -6.76
N ILE A 102 -3.17 5.31 -7.97
CA ILE A 102 -3.09 6.05 -9.22
C ILE A 102 -4.30 5.70 -10.09
N ASN A 103 -5.17 6.67 -10.30
CA ASN A 103 -6.32 6.58 -11.21
C ASN A 103 -6.69 7.97 -11.74
N GLY A 104 -6.05 8.40 -12.83
CA GLY A 104 -6.18 9.77 -13.36
C GLY A 104 -5.35 10.79 -12.56
N GLU A 105 -5.35 10.65 -11.23
CA GLU A 105 -4.51 11.36 -10.27
C GLU A 105 -3.81 10.38 -9.32
N GLY A 106 -2.77 10.85 -8.63
CA GLY A 106 -2.08 10.11 -7.57
C GLY A 106 -2.57 10.54 -6.19
N ARG A 107 -2.88 9.58 -5.32
CA ARG A 107 -3.25 9.79 -3.91
C ARG A 107 -2.36 8.97 -2.99
N VAL A 108 -1.92 9.57 -1.89
CA VAL A 108 -1.15 8.90 -0.82
C VAL A 108 -2.03 8.68 0.39
N TYR A 109 -1.91 7.51 1.01
CA TYR A 109 -2.49 7.17 2.30
C TYR A 109 -1.38 6.68 3.22
N GLU A 110 -1.11 7.44 4.27
CA GLU A 110 -0.30 7.01 5.42
C GLU A 110 -1.22 6.28 6.41
N ILE A 111 -0.83 5.11 6.87
CA ILE A 111 -1.63 4.30 7.79
C ILE A 111 -1.10 4.49 9.20
N LYS A 112 -2.00 4.78 10.16
CA LYS A 112 -1.69 4.88 11.58
C LYS A 112 -2.64 4.03 12.40
N SER A 113 -2.16 2.85 12.82
CA SER A 113 -2.86 1.95 13.72
C SER A 113 -2.77 2.42 15.18
N ASP A 114 -3.49 1.76 16.09
CA ASP A 114 -3.46 2.06 17.53
C ASP A 114 -2.07 1.86 18.18
N LEU A 115 -1.15 1.18 17.49
CA LEU A 115 0.20 0.90 17.97
C LEU A 115 1.24 1.88 17.43
N ASP A 116 0.86 2.79 16.53
CA ASP A 116 1.78 3.67 15.83
C ASP A 116 2.19 4.91 16.64
N ASN A 117 3.41 5.37 16.39
CA ASN A 117 3.91 6.65 16.86
C ASN A 117 3.73 7.71 15.76
N PHE A 118 3.28 8.90 16.16
CA PHE A 118 3.00 10.03 15.28
C PHE A 118 4.15 11.03 15.17
N GLU A 119 5.25 10.87 15.91
CA GLU A 119 6.39 11.81 15.92
C GLU A 119 6.93 12.14 14.52
N ARG A 120 6.88 11.19 13.59
CA ARG A 120 7.37 11.36 12.21
C ARG A 120 6.30 11.80 11.22
N LEU A 121 5.03 11.86 11.63
CA LEU A 121 3.91 12.08 10.70
C LEU A 121 4.07 13.40 9.95
N ASN A 122 4.51 14.46 10.62
CA ASN A 122 4.72 15.77 10.00
C ASN A 122 5.73 15.72 8.85
N ASP A 123 6.89 15.12 9.07
CA ASP A 123 7.95 15.01 8.07
C ASP A 123 7.55 14.06 6.92
N GLN A 124 6.81 12.99 7.25
CA GLN A 124 6.22 12.09 6.27
C GLN A 124 5.27 12.84 5.32
N LEU A 125 4.29 13.56 5.86
CA LEU A 125 3.31 14.31 5.08
C LEU A 125 3.99 15.35 4.18
N TYR A 126 4.96 16.09 4.72
CA TYR A 126 5.72 17.07 3.96
C TYR A 126 6.48 16.44 2.78
N ASP A 127 7.13 15.29 2.99
CA ASP A 127 7.80 14.57 1.90
C ASP A 127 6.81 14.03 0.87
N TYR A 128 5.63 13.55 1.27
CA TYR A 128 4.64 13.02 0.35
C TYR A 128 4.10 14.10 -0.61
N PHE A 129 3.90 15.32 -0.11
CA PHE A 129 3.52 16.47 -0.94
C PHE A 129 4.57 16.85 -2.00
N LYS A 130 5.82 16.38 -1.89
CA LYS A 130 6.85 16.61 -2.91
C LYS A 130 6.66 15.81 -4.19
N ALA A 131 5.80 14.80 -4.18
CA ALA A 131 5.51 14.02 -5.38
C ALA A 131 4.02 13.82 -5.67
N PHE A 132 3.15 13.96 -4.67
CA PHE A 132 1.72 13.75 -4.80
C PHE A 132 0.93 14.95 -4.32
N SER A 133 -0.11 15.31 -5.07
CA SER A 133 -0.90 16.51 -4.78
C SER A 133 -2.03 16.27 -3.78
N LYS A 134 -2.31 15.00 -3.43
CA LYS A 134 -3.35 14.60 -2.48
C LYS A 134 -2.78 13.58 -1.51
N VAL A 135 -2.67 13.98 -0.25
CA VAL A 135 -2.11 13.18 0.83
C VAL A 135 -3.16 13.02 1.93
N SER A 136 -3.33 11.81 2.44
CA SER A 136 -4.28 11.49 3.51
C SER A 136 -3.64 10.62 4.58
N VAL A 137 -4.19 10.67 5.78
CA VAL A 137 -3.92 9.72 6.86
C VAL A 137 -5.15 8.83 7.02
N LEU A 138 -4.94 7.51 7.04
CA LEU A 138 -5.92 6.53 7.47
C LEU A 138 -5.57 6.10 8.90
N ALA A 139 -6.45 6.43 9.84
CA ALA A 139 -6.25 6.09 11.25
C ALA A 139 -7.33 5.13 11.78
N SER A 140 -7.09 4.57 12.95
CA SER A 140 -8.14 3.93 13.75
C SER A 140 -9.19 4.96 14.19
N GLU A 141 -10.36 4.49 14.62
CA GLU A 141 -11.37 5.36 15.22
C GLU A 141 -10.88 6.00 16.53
N HIS A 142 -10.00 5.34 17.28
CA HIS A 142 -9.44 5.84 18.54
C HIS A 142 -8.35 6.91 18.34
N GLU A 143 -7.58 6.82 17.26
CA GLU A 143 -6.48 7.75 16.97
C GLU A 143 -6.90 8.99 16.17
N ARG A 144 -8.19 9.10 15.80
CA ARG A 144 -8.72 10.23 15.03
C ARG A 144 -8.38 11.59 15.66
N ASP A 145 -8.72 11.78 16.94
CA ASP A 145 -8.48 13.05 17.63
C ASP A 145 -6.98 13.33 17.77
N HIS A 146 -6.15 12.29 17.83
CA HIS A 146 -4.69 12.44 17.83
C HIS A 146 -4.18 12.94 16.49
N VAL A 147 -4.66 12.37 15.38
CA VAL A 147 -4.35 12.84 14.02
C VAL A 147 -4.77 14.30 13.86
N GLU A 148 -5.99 14.67 14.26
CA GLU A 148 -6.47 16.05 14.16
C GLU A 148 -5.53 17.00 14.93
N ARG A 149 -5.17 16.70 16.17
CA ARG A 149 -4.21 17.51 16.95
C ARG A 149 -2.81 17.60 16.32
N VAL A 150 -2.34 16.57 15.63
CA VAL A 150 -1.05 16.59 14.93
C VAL A 150 -1.15 17.49 13.70
N LEU A 151 -2.24 17.39 12.93
CA LEU A 151 -2.47 18.18 11.75
C LEU A 151 -2.71 19.67 12.08
N ASP A 152 -3.40 19.98 13.18
CA ASP A 152 -3.59 21.37 13.63
C ASP A 152 -2.25 22.09 13.85
N LYS A 153 -1.22 21.38 14.33
CA LYS A 153 0.13 21.92 14.51
C LYS A 153 0.85 22.24 13.19
N LEU A 154 0.39 21.67 12.07
CA LEU A 154 0.89 21.95 10.73
C LEU A 154 0.23 23.19 10.09
N GLY A 155 -0.76 23.80 10.75
CA GLY A 155 -1.49 24.96 10.23
C GLY A 155 -2.15 24.68 8.88
N ASP A 156 -2.02 25.60 7.94
CA ASP A 156 -2.64 25.52 6.61
C ASP A 156 -2.30 24.21 5.86
N LEU A 157 -1.09 23.67 6.06
CA LEU A 157 -0.71 22.38 5.45
C LEU A 157 -1.52 21.21 6.03
N GLY A 158 -1.80 21.26 7.34
CA GLY A 158 -2.66 20.29 8.02
C GLY A 158 -4.08 20.28 7.46
N ASP A 159 -4.62 21.44 7.06
CA ASP A 159 -5.96 21.58 6.47
C ASP A 159 -6.09 21.04 5.05
N LEU A 160 -4.97 20.75 4.39
CA LEU A 160 -4.91 20.10 3.08
C LEU A 160 -4.96 18.57 3.19
N VAL A 161 -4.56 18.01 4.32
CA VAL A 161 -4.43 16.57 4.51
C VAL A 161 -5.79 15.91 4.72
N GLY A 162 -6.07 14.87 3.96
CA GLY A 162 -7.26 14.05 4.15
C GLY A 162 -7.17 13.23 5.44
N ILE A 163 -8.30 13.04 6.10
CA ILE A 163 -8.42 12.16 7.28
C ILE A 163 -9.46 11.11 6.95
N TYR A 164 -9.04 9.85 6.96
CA TYR A 164 -9.92 8.70 6.89
C TYR A 164 -9.82 7.90 8.17
N VAL A 165 -10.92 7.26 8.55
CA VAL A 165 -11.01 6.49 9.79
C VAL A 165 -11.51 5.10 9.45
N LEU A 166 -10.76 4.07 9.82
CA LEU A 166 -11.26 2.70 9.83
C LEU A 166 -12.10 2.49 11.09
N SER A 167 -13.42 2.43 10.92
CA SER A 167 -14.34 2.16 12.03
C SER A 167 -14.30 0.70 12.49
N GLU A 168 -14.91 0.43 13.63
CA GLU A 168 -15.12 -0.95 14.13
C GLU A 168 -15.85 -1.88 13.15
N ASP A 169 -16.79 -1.36 12.36
CA ASP A 169 -17.52 -2.11 11.32
C ASP A 169 -16.79 -2.15 9.94
N ASP A 170 -15.47 -1.96 9.91
CA ASP A 170 -14.66 -1.91 8.68
C ASP A 170 -15.13 -0.89 7.63
N LYS A 171 -15.66 0.27 8.04
CA LYS A 171 -16.00 1.39 7.13
C LYS A 171 -14.88 2.42 7.15
N ILE A 172 -14.51 2.95 5.98
CA ILE A 172 -13.44 3.94 5.82
C ILE A 172 -13.98 5.31 5.35
N PHE A 173 -14.74 5.30 4.25
CA PHE A 173 -15.16 6.51 3.53
C PHE A 173 -16.53 7.03 4.01
N SER A 174 -16.59 7.45 5.27
CA SER A 174 -17.81 7.99 5.88
C SER A 174 -17.87 9.51 5.75
N LYS A 175 -18.98 10.06 5.24
CA LYS A 175 -19.15 11.53 5.15
C LYS A 175 -19.07 12.25 6.50
N VAL A 176 -19.40 11.57 7.59
CA VAL A 176 -19.40 12.15 8.94
C VAL A 176 -18.03 12.09 9.58
N ARG A 177 -17.26 11.03 9.29
CA ARG A 177 -15.98 10.77 9.95
C ARG A 177 -14.76 11.11 9.09
N SER A 178 -14.94 11.32 7.79
CA SER A 178 -13.82 11.55 6.87
C SER A 178 -13.72 13.02 6.45
N ARG A 179 -12.49 13.46 6.23
CA ARG A 179 -12.14 14.71 5.56
C ARG A 179 -11.42 14.36 4.28
N GLU A 180 -11.95 14.74 3.12
CA GLU A 180 -11.24 14.52 1.85
C GLU A 180 -9.97 15.39 1.77
N PRO A 181 -8.89 14.88 1.15
CA PRO A 181 -7.70 15.69 0.91
C PRO A 181 -7.98 16.78 -0.11
N LYS A 182 -7.38 17.96 0.10
CA LYS A 182 -7.38 19.04 -0.88
C LYS A 182 -6.17 18.91 -1.79
N GLU A 183 -6.32 19.31 -3.04
CA GLU A 183 -5.20 19.33 -3.97
C GLU A 183 -4.21 20.44 -3.59
N PHE A 184 -2.93 20.08 -3.54
CA PHE A 184 -1.85 21.02 -3.27
C PHE A 184 -0.60 20.65 -4.07
N THR A 185 -0.12 21.57 -4.90
CA THR A 185 0.94 21.31 -5.88
C THR A 185 2.19 22.15 -5.65
N GLU A 186 2.18 23.08 -4.70
CA GLU A 186 3.27 24.04 -4.52
C GLU A 186 4.55 23.40 -3.95
N LEU A 187 4.44 22.27 -3.27
CA LEU A 187 5.59 21.52 -2.75
C LEU A 187 6.18 20.51 -3.73
N LEU A 188 5.57 20.32 -4.90
CA LEU A 188 6.05 19.33 -5.87
C LEU A 188 7.52 19.60 -6.23
N ASP A 189 8.31 18.53 -6.29
CA ASP A 189 9.73 18.57 -6.60
C ASP A 189 10.05 17.54 -7.69
N HIS A 190 10.70 17.99 -8.76
CA HIS A 190 11.05 17.13 -9.90
C HIS A 190 11.89 15.94 -9.47
N ARG A 191 12.81 16.12 -8.52
CA ARG A 191 13.67 15.02 -8.07
C ARG A 191 12.86 13.97 -7.33
N CYS A 192 11.97 14.35 -6.42
CA CYS A 192 11.09 13.42 -5.71
C CYS A 192 10.21 12.64 -6.68
N ILE A 193 9.58 13.31 -7.65
CA ILE A 193 8.78 12.65 -8.70
C ILE A 193 9.65 11.69 -9.54
N PHE A 194 10.83 12.15 -9.99
CA PHE A 194 11.74 11.35 -10.80
C PHE A 194 12.21 10.09 -10.08
N THR A 195 12.50 10.18 -8.78
CA THR A 195 12.94 9.04 -7.98
C THR A 195 11.87 7.99 -7.73
N LEU A 196 10.59 8.29 -8.02
CA LEU A 196 9.55 7.27 -8.05
C LEU A 196 9.77 6.27 -9.18
N LEU A 197 10.40 6.70 -10.28
CA LEU A 197 10.51 5.97 -11.53
C LEU A 197 11.70 5.01 -11.54
N ARG A 198 11.48 3.83 -12.11
CA ARG A 198 12.56 2.88 -12.47
C ARG A 198 13.25 3.37 -13.74
N LYS A 199 14.47 2.90 -13.98
CA LYS A 199 15.29 3.27 -15.15
C LYS A 199 14.51 3.32 -16.46
N ARG A 200 13.87 2.20 -16.80
CA ARG A 200 13.08 2.08 -18.03
C ARG A 200 11.92 3.09 -18.11
N GLU A 201 11.31 3.42 -16.97
CA GLU A 201 10.14 4.30 -16.93
C GLU A 201 10.53 5.76 -17.20
N TYR A 202 11.57 6.27 -16.55
CA TYR A 202 12.03 7.63 -16.89
C TYR A 202 12.65 7.68 -18.30
N GLU A 203 13.27 6.60 -18.79
CA GLU A 203 13.75 6.53 -20.17
C GLU A 203 12.62 6.63 -21.18
N ASN A 204 11.50 5.92 -20.95
CA ASN A 204 10.31 6.02 -21.79
C ASN A 204 9.79 7.46 -21.84
N ILE A 205 9.73 8.13 -20.69
CA ILE A 205 9.28 9.53 -20.61
C ILE A 205 10.18 10.45 -21.42
N LEU A 206 11.51 10.36 -21.21
CA LEU A 206 12.46 11.22 -21.90
C LEU A 206 12.49 10.96 -23.41
N LEU A 207 12.42 9.69 -23.83
CA LEU A 207 12.30 9.33 -25.25
C LEU A 207 11.02 9.88 -25.88
N SER A 208 9.88 9.74 -25.19
CA SER A 208 8.60 10.23 -25.70
C SER A 208 8.53 11.76 -25.74
N TYR A 209 9.15 12.45 -24.79
CA TYR A 209 9.04 13.90 -24.64
C TYR A 209 10.11 14.66 -25.44
N PHE A 210 11.35 14.18 -25.47
CA PHE A 210 12.50 14.83 -26.12
C PHE A 210 12.99 14.10 -27.38
N GLY A 211 12.48 12.91 -27.68
CA GLY A 211 12.88 12.12 -28.86
C GLY A 211 14.22 11.39 -28.73
N SER A 212 14.94 11.54 -27.62
CA SER A 212 16.26 10.93 -27.43
C SER A 212 16.63 10.77 -25.95
N LEU A 213 17.62 9.91 -25.69
CA LEU A 213 18.25 9.73 -24.38
C LEU A 213 19.62 10.39 -24.37
N PRO A 214 20.10 10.87 -23.20
CA PRO A 214 21.39 11.50 -23.10
C PRO A 214 22.52 10.53 -23.45
N GLN A 215 23.45 10.99 -24.29
CA GLN A 215 24.64 10.25 -24.68
C GLN A 215 25.81 10.63 -23.77
N VAL A 216 25.79 10.08 -22.55
CA VAL A 216 26.80 10.34 -21.52
C VAL A 216 27.32 9.03 -20.92
N ALA A 217 28.49 9.07 -20.28
CA ALA A 217 29.03 7.91 -19.58
C ALA A 217 28.06 7.42 -18.48
N PRO A 218 28.00 6.10 -18.19
CA PRO A 218 27.03 5.53 -17.25
C PRO A 218 26.98 6.19 -15.87
N VAL A 219 28.14 6.63 -15.35
CA VAL A 219 28.27 7.32 -14.05
C VAL A 219 27.49 8.64 -13.99
N PHE A 220 27.28 9.31 -15.12
CA PHE A 220 26.54 10.57 -15.20
C PHE A 220 25.08 10.39 -15.65
N TYR A 221 24.70 9.18 -16.08
CA TYR A 221 23.44 8.93 -16.76
C TYR A 221 22.22 9.32 -15.93
N PHE A 222 22.16 8.90 -14.66
CA PHE A 222 21.04 9.24 -13.77
C PHE A 222 20.90 10.75 -13.58
N LYS A 223 22.02 11.44 -13.36
CA LYS A 223 22.04 12.89 -13.15
C LYS A 223 21.57 13.64 -14.39
N GLU A 224 22.01 13.20 -15.57
CA GLU A 224 21.64 13.85 -16.82
C GLU A 224 20.18 13.60 -17.20
N CYS A 225 19.67 12.38 -16.98
CA CYS A 225 18.25 12.09 -17.12
C CYS A 225 17.39 12.94 -16.17
N LEU A 226 17.80 13.10 -14.90
CA LEU A 226 17.11 13.99 -13.96
C LEU A 226 17.15 15.44 -14.43
N ARG A 227 18.29 15.90 -14.98
CA ARG A 227 18.42 17.25 -15.54
C ARG A 227 17.42 17.48 -16.67
N LEU A 228 17.32 16.55 -17.61
CA LEU A 228 16.33 16.61 -18.71
C LEU A 228 14.89 16.55 -18.19
N PHE A 229 14.60 15.63 -17.28
CA PHE A 229 13.27 15.50 -16.68
C PHE A 229 12.84 16.78 -15.97
N SER A 230 13.76 17.48 -15.30
CA SER A 230 13.51 18.74 -14.60
C SER A 230 13.19 19.92 -15.53
N GLN A 231 13.40 19.77 -16.85
CA GLN A 231 12.98 20.76 -17.85
C GLN A 231 11.51 20.61 -18.26
N ILE A 232 10.87 19.48 -17.92
CA ILE A 232 9.44 19.25 -18.17
C ILE A 232 8.64 20.06 -17.14
N PRO A 233 7.59 20.83 -17.53
CA PRO A 233 6.74 21.51 -16.57
C PRO A 233 6.22 20.55 -15.49
N ILE A 234 6.30 20.93 -14.21
CA ILE A 234 6.23 19.97 -13.10
C ILE A 234 4.94 19.14 -13.05
N LEU A 235 3.80 19.74 -13.38
CA LEU A 235 2.51 19.03 -13.45
C LEU A 235 2.47 18.03 -14.62
N ILE A 236 3.11 18.37 -15.74
CA ILE A 236 3.26 17.46 -16.88
C ILE A 236 4.20 16.31 -16.49
N ALA A 237 5.32 16.62 -15.83
CA ALA A 237 6.29 15.64 -15.35
C ALA A 237 5.65 14.64 -14.36
N GLN A 238 4.84 15.15 -13.41
CA GLN A 238 4.06 14.34 -12.48
C GLN A 238 3.07 13.43 -13.22
N ASN A 239 2.30 13.97 -14.17
CA ASN A 239 1.33 13.18 -14.94
C ASN A 239 2.01 12.06 -15.73
N LEU A 240 3.11 12.35 -16.44
CA LEU A 240 3.90 11.37 -17.18
C LEU A 240 4.46 10.28 -16.24
N ALA A 241 4.92 10.66 -15.05
CA ALA A 241 5.36 9.70 -14.05
C ALA A 241 4.21 8.78 -13.62
N PHE A 242 3.03 9.32 -13.33
CA PHE A 242 1.85 8.52 -12.97
C PHE A 242 1.42 7.56 -14.09
N GLN A 243 1.53 7.97 -15.36
CA GLN A 243 1.26 7.09 -16.49
C GLN A 243 2.21 5.89 -16.56
N GLU A 244 3.49 6.07 -16.24
CA GLU A 244 4.44 4.95 -16.15
C GLU A 244 4.18 4.07 -14.91
N LEU A 245 3.97 4.67 -13.74
CA LEU A 245 3.69 3.94 -12.50
C LEU A 245 2.44 3.06 -12.61
N LYS A 246 1.42 3.54 -13.34
CA LYS A 246 0.18 2.79 -13.65
C LYS A 246 0.43 1.48 -14.43
N LYS A 247 1.59 1.33 -15.06
CA LYS A 247 1.96 0.12 -15.81
C LYS A 247 2.51 -1.01 -14.89
N ARG A 248 2.87 -0.71 -13.64
CA ARG A 248 3.57 -1.66 -12.73
C ARG A 248 2.72 -2.82 -12.24
N ASN A 249 1.43 -2.60 -12.03
CA ASN A 249 0.49 -3.61 -11.53
C ASN A 249 -0.67 -3.77 -12.49
N LYS A 250 -0.73 -4.92 -13.18
CA LYS A 250 -1.84 -5.29 -14.04
C LYS A 250 -2.37 -6.64 -13.61
N ILE A 251 -3.36 -6.61 -12.73
CA ILE A 251 -4.23 -7.75 -12.45
C ILE A 251 -5.57 -7.47 -13.14
N THR A 252 -6.18 -8.51 -13.72
CA THR A 252 -7.52 -8.38 -14.29
C THR A 252 -8.55 -8.31 -13.16
N LYS A 253 -9.70 -7.68 -13.42
CA LYS A 253 -10.83 -7.69 -12.48
C LYS A 253 -11.19 -9.10 -12.02
N THR A 254 -11.31 -10.05 -12.95
CA THR A 254 -11.63 -11.45 -12.66
C THR A 254 -10.63 -12.10 -11.71
N ASN A 255 -9.33 -11.94 -11.96
CA ASN A 255 -8.29 -12.49 -11.09
C ASN A 255 -8.28 -11.79 -9.73
N PHE A 256 -8.54 -10.48 -9.67
CA PHE A 256 -8.58 -9.77 -8.40
C PHE A 256 -9.78 -10.18 -7.54
N GLU A 257 -10.94 -10.41 -8.17
CA GLU A 257 -12.16 -10.85 -7.49
C GLU A 257 -12.05 -12.27 -6.96
N SER A 258 -11.33 -13.18 -7.65
CA SER A 258 -11.17 -14.57 -7.19
C SER A 258 -10.29 -14.71 -5.94
N ILE A 259 -9.40 -13.75 -5.67
CA ILE A 259 -8.57 -13.77 -4.46
C ILE A 259 -9.47 -13.56 -3.22
N PRO A 260 -9.35 -14.39 -2.17
CA PRO A 260 -10.07 -14.17 -0.92
C PRO A 260 -9.81 -12.77 -0.34
N ASN A 261 -10.85 -12.16 0.23
CA ASN A 261 -10.76 -10.81 0.82
C ASN A 261 -9.61 -10.69 1.83
N THR A 262 -9.34 -11.76 2.59
CA THR A 262 -8.28 -11.85 3.61
C THR A 262 -6.86 -11.87 3.05
N LEU A 263 -6.68 -12.08 1.74
CA LEU A 263 -5.38 -12.22 1.07
C LEU A 263 -5.17 -11.23 -0.08
N LYS A 264 -6.14 -10.37 -0.39
CA LYS A 264 -6.04 -9.51 -1.59
C LYS A 264 -4.81 -8.64 -1.60
N SER A 265 -4.48 -7.95 -0.50
CA SER A 265 -3.32 -7.06 -0.48
C SER A 265 -2.00 -7.81 -0.65
N ILE A 266 -1.85 -8.96 -0.02
CA ILE A 266 -0.58 -9.70 -0.13
C ILE A 266 -0.41 -10.28 -1.52
N VAL A 267 -1.46 -10.84 -2.12
CA VAL A 267 -1.41 -11.36 -3.48
C VAL A 267 -1.19 -10.24 -4.50
N TYR A 268 -1.85 -9.09 -4.30
CA TYR A 268 -1.73 -7.93 -5.18
C TYR A 268 -0.32 -7.32 -5.13
N PHE A 269 0.16 -6.95 -3.94
CA PHE A 269 1.43 -6.24 -3.79
C PHE A 269 2.67 -7.13 -3.94
N ALA A 270 2.57 -8.42 -3.64
CA ALA A 270 3.66 -9.37 -3.91
C ALA A 270 3.69 -9.88 -5.36
N HIS A 271 2.79 -9.38 -6.23
CA HIS A 271 2.67 -9.77 -7.64
C HIS A 271 2.42 -11.27 -7.84
N LEU A 272 1.61 -11.88 -6.97
CA LEU A 272 1.34 -13.33 -6.97
C LEU A 272 0.13 -13.72 -7.84
N ALA A 273 -0.28 -12.88 -8.79
CA ALA A 273 -1.44 -13.14 -9.65
C ALA A 273 -1.30 -14.43 -10.47
N ASN A 274 -0.08 -14.79 -10.89
CA ASN A 274 0.20 -16.05 -11.59
C ASN A 274 0.20 -17.28 -10.66
N LYS A 275 0.10 -17.09 -9.35
CA LYS A 275 0.03 -18.15 -8.32
C LYS A 275 -1.38 -18.37 -7.79
N ILE A 276 -2.38 -17.63 -8.29
CA ILE A 276 -3.79 -17.77 -7.86
C ILE A 276 -4.26 -19.24 -7.87
N PRO A 277 -4.03 -20.06 -8.92
CA PRO A 277 -4.47 -21.46 -8.89
C PRO A 277 -3.82 -22.30 -7.78
N ILE A 278 -2.57 -22.00 -7.43
CA ILE A 278 -1.86 -22.70 -6.34
C ILE A 278 -2.41 -22.24 -4.99
N ILE A 279 -2.69 -20.94 -4.84
CA ILE A 279 -3.32 -20.37 -3.65
C ILE A 279 -4.71 -20.99 -3.44
N GLU A 280 -5.53 -21.08 -4.49
CA GLU A 280 -6.87 -21.69 -4.42
C GLU A 280 -6.80 -23.16 -3.98
N ASN A 281 -5.86 -23.94 -4.53
CA ASN A 281 -5.65 -25.33 -4.11
C ASN A 281 -5.20 -25.44 -2.66
N LEU A 282 -4.24 -24.61 -2.23
CA LEU A 282 -3.78 -24.56 -0.85
C LEU A 282 -4.94 -24.24 0.11
N LEU A 283 -5.77 -23.25 -0.21
CA LEU A 283 -6.86 -22.84 0.67
C LEU A 283 -7.92 -23.93 0.85
N GLN A 284 -8.05 -24.87 -0.10
CA GLN A 284 -8.97 -25.99 -0.03
C GLN A 284 -8.35 -27.25 0.60
N SER A 285 -7.02 -27.30 0.76
CA SER A 285 -6.37 -28.45 1.36
C SER A 285 -6.54 -28.43 2.88
N GLN A 286 -6.68 -29.62 3.47
CA GLN A 286 -6.66 -29.75 4.94
C GLN A 286 -5.31 -29.33 5.48
N TYR A 287 -5.34 -28.64 6.62
CA TYR A 287 -4.15 -28.30 7.36
C TYR A 287 -3.55 -29.56 7.98
N GLN A 288 -2.30 -29.86 7.63
CA GLN A 288 -1.64 -31.12 8.02
C GLN A 288 -0.76 -31.01 9.28
N GLY A 289 -0.79 -29.86 9.97
CA GLY A 289 0.12 -29.59 11.09
C GLY A 289 1.57 -29.36 10.62
N GLY A 290 2.34 -28.62 11.43
CA GLY A 290 3.77 -28.36 11.23
C GLY A 290 4.56 -28.65 12.49
#